data_AF-A0A1G2FZF0-F1
#
_entry.id   AF-A0A1G2FZF0-F1
#
_cell.length_a   1.000
_cell.length_b   1.000
_cell.length_c   1.000
_cell.angle_alpha   90.00
_cell.angle_beta   90.00
_cell.angle_gamma   90.00
#
_symmetry.space_group_name_H-M   'P 1'
#
loop_
_entity.id
_entity.type
_entity.pdbx_description
1 polymer ?
#
loop_
_entity_poly.entity_id
_entity_poly.type
_entity_poly.pdbx_seq_one_letter_code
_entity_poly.pdbx_strand_id
1 'polypeptide(L)'
;MDFQSLLNEIPWFKKVFNLADTLPDTIPPPWTQRPVPKGVVLSAPLPVALRKILTANHNLSLKANSRIETHVNKHPGCSPYCSSVQEFMKELQDRRALTSFMQYCIMRYVDDSSNLWVILEDWRVAIFTPGETRLEILKDTFEHMPMPTEEEKRNGS
;
A
#
# COMPACT_ATOMS: atom_id res chain seq x y z
N MET A 1 -19.53 -2.54 -19.88
CA MET A 1 -18.06 -2.42 -19.83
C MET A 1 -17.63 -3.17 -18.57
N ASP A 2 -16.75 -4.16 -18.69
CA ASP A 2 -16.29 -4.97 -17.56
C ASP A 2 -15.41 -4.12 -16.62
N PHE A 3 -15.54 -4.32 -15.31
CA PHE A 3 -14.78 -3.59 -14.30
C PHE A 3 -13.27 -3.79 -14.47
N GLN A 4 -12.83 -5.00 -14.85
CA GLN A 4 -11.42 -5.26 -15.19
C GLN A 4 -10.96 -4.42 -16.38
N SER A 5 -11.84 -4.24 -17.38
CA SER A 5 -11.54 -3.44 -18.57
C SER A 5 -11.38 -1.95 -18.22
N LEU A 6 -12.25 -1.42 -17.36
CA LEU A 6 -12.15 -0.04 -16.86
C LEU A 6 -10.86 0.21 -16.06
N LEU A 7 -10.46 -0.74 -15.21
CA LEU A 7 -9.22 -0.62 -14.45
C LEU A 7 -7.97 -0.71 -15.34
N ASN A 8 -8.02 -1.49 -16.43
CA ASN A 8 -6.92 -1.63 -17.38
C ASN A 8 -6.68 -0.39 -18.26
N GLU A 9 -7.62 0.55 -18.28
CA GLU A 9 -7.45 1.85 -18.97
C GLU A 9 -6.55 2.81 -18.18
N ILE A 10 -6.38 2.60 -16.87
CA ILE A 10 -5.49 3.40 -16.02
C ILE A 10 -4.07 2.81 -16.09
N PRO A 11 -3.06 3.52 -16.62
CA PRO A 11 -1.73 2.96 -16.84
C PRO A 11 -1.07 2.41 -15.57
N TRP A 12 -1.26 3.09 -14.43
CA TRP A 12 -0.73 2.61 -13.15
C TRP A 12 -1.34 1.27 -12.73
N PHE A 13 -2.66 1.13 -12.83
CA PHE A 13 -3.38 -0.07 -12.43
C PHE A 13 -2.93 -1.26 -13.27
N LYS A 14 -2.80 -1.06 -14.59
CA LYS A 14 -2.23 -2.06 -15.50
C LYS A 14 -0.81 -2.49 -15.10
N LYS A 15 0.08 -1.54 -14.75
CA LYS A 15 1.43 -1.86 -14.24
C LYS A 15 1.36 -2.73 -12.98
N VAL A 16 0.47 -2.38 -12.05
CA VAL A 16 0.29 -3.12 -10.79
C VAL A 16 -0.24 -4.52 -11.04
N PHE A 17 -1.30 -4.69 -11.83
CA PHE A 17 -1.88 -6.01 -12.10
C PHE A 17 -0.91 -6.92 -12.85
N ASN A 18 -0.23 -6.39 -13.88
CA ASN A 18 0.78 -7.15 -14.61
C ASN A 18 1.92 -7.63 -13.69
N LEU A 19 2.36 -6.80 -12.73
CA LEU A 19 3.36 -7.22 -11.75
C LEU A 19 2.76 -8.22 -10.75
N ALA A 20 1.54 -7.99 -10.26
CA ALA A 20 0.88 -8.87 -9.32
C ALA A 20 0.77 -10.30 -9.87
N ASP A 21 0.45 -10.45 -11.15
CA ASP A 21 0.32 -11.76 -11.81
C ASP A 21 1.63 -12.57 -11.83
N THR A 22 2.80 -11.92 -11.72
CA THR A 22 4.10 -12.60 -11.71
C THR A 22 4.60 -12.94 -10.30
N LEU A 23 3.94 -12.45 -9.25
CA LEU A 23 4.35 -12.69 -7.87
C LEU A 23 3.93 -14.10 -7.41
N PRO A 24 4.72 -14.79 -6.56
CA PRO A 24 4.34 -16.08 -5.99
C PRO A 24 3.18 -15.95 -5.01
N ASP A 25 2.41 -17.03 -4.82
CA ASP A 25 1.28 -17.07 -3.88
C ASP A 25 1.71 -16.94 -2.41
N THR A 26 2.96 -17.31 -2.11
CA THR A 26 3.57 -17.27 -0.77
C THR A 26 4.34 -15.98 -0.52
N ILE A 27 4.03 -14.90 -1.23
CA ILE A 27 4.76 -13.63 -1.10
C ILE A 27 4.67 -13.08 0.33
N PRO A 28 5.80 -12.76 0.98
CA PRO A 28 5.75 -12.03 2.24
C PRO A 28 5.24 -10.61 1.98
N PRO A 29 4.58 -9.98 2.97
CA PRO A 29 4.26 -8.57 2.87
C PRO A 29 5.54 -7.74 2.83
N PRO A 30 5.53 -6.61 2.11
CA PRO A 30 6.72 -5.79 1.90
C PRO A 30 7.04 -4.83 3.06
N TRP A 31 6.24 -4.82 4.13
CA TRP A 31 6.47 -3.98 5.30
C TRP A 31 7.07 -4.80 6.46
N THR A 32 7.95 -4.18 7.23
CA THR A 32 8.65 -4.77 8.37
C THR A 32 7.80 -4.91 9.64
N GLN A 33 8.22 -5.84 10.50
CA GLN A 33 7.61 -6.31 11.75
C GLN A 33 6.75 -5.28 12.47
N ARG A 34 5.47 -5.62 12.59
CA ARG A 34 4.56 -5.00 13.55
C ARG A 34 4.33 -6.00 14.67
N PRO A 35 4.66 -5.68 15.94
CA PRO A 35 4.26 -6.55 17.04
C PRO A 35 2.74 -6.73 16.99
N VAL A 36 2.28 -7.99 17.05
CA VAL A 36 0.85 -8.28 17.17
C VAL A 36 0.41 -7.76 18.53
N PRO A 37 -0.47 -6.75 18.62
CA PRO A 37 -0.90 -6.28 19.91
C PRO A 37 -1.77 -7.37 20.55
N LYS A 38 -1.41 -7.77 21.78
CA LYS A 38 -2.16 -8.80 22.51
C LYS A 38 -3.59 -8.31 22.77
N GLY A 39 -4.58 -9.18 22.53
CA GLY A 39 -6.00 -8.88 22.77
C GLY A 39 -6.71 -8.19 21.61
N VAL A 40 -6.13 -8.18 20.40
CA VAL A 40 -6.77 -7.64 19.19
C VAL A 40 -7.41 -8.75 18.37
N VAL A 41 -8.60 -8.48 17.82
CA VAL A 41 -9.30 -9.41 16.91
C VAL A 41 -8.55 -9.46 15.58
N LEU A 42 -8.26 -10.67 15.12
CA LEU A 42 -7.58 -10.91 13.85
C LEU A 42 -8.53 -11.53 12.84
N SER A 43 -8.51 -11.01 11.61
CA SER A 43 -9.21 -11.64 10.49
C SER A 43 -8.54 -12.95 10.05
N ALA A 44 -9.21 -13.67 9.15
CA ALA A 44 -8.53 -14.63 8.30
C ALA A 44 -7.48 -13.90 7.42
N PRO A 45 -6.40 -14.59 6.99
CA PRO A 45 -5.43 -14.02 6.07
C PRO A 45 -6.08 -13.53 4.77
N LEU A 46 -5.72 -12.33 4.30
CA LEU A 46 -6.29 -11.72 3.07
C LEU A 46 -6.24 -12.67 1.86
N PRO A 47 -7.12 -12.56 0.86
CA PRO A 47 -7.04 -13.38 -0.35
C PRO A 47 -5.72 -13.18 -1.10
N VAL A 48 -5.16 -14.25 -1.68
CA VAL A 48 -3.85 -14.23 -2.39
C VAL A 48 -3.79 -13.14 -3.45
N ALA A 49 -4.84 -12.97 -4.25
CA ALA A 49 -4.90 -11.92 -5.27
C ALA A 49 -4.69 -10.52 -4.66
N LEU A 50 -5.34 -10.23 -3.54
CA LEU A 50 -5.22 -8.94 -2.86
C LEU A 50 -3.82 -8.72 -2.29
N ARG A 51 -3.20 -9.77 -1.73
CA ARG A 51 -1.80 -9.72 -1.26
C ARG A 51 -0.85 -9.33 -2.38
N LYS A 52 -0.97 -9.99 -3.54
CA LYS A 52 -0.13 -9.72 -4.70
C LYS A 52 -0.30 -8.29 -5.22
N ILE A 53 -1.54 -7.79 -5.29
CA ILE A 53 -1.83 -6.41 -5.72
C ILE A 53 -1.24 -5.40 -4.73
N LEU A 54 -1.40 -5.62 -3.41
CA LEU A 54 -0.83 -4.76 -2.37
C LEU A 54 0.70 -4.71 -2.47
N THR A 55 1.35 -5.87 -2.61
CA THR A 55 2.81 -5.94 -2.75
C THR A 55 3.30 -5.30 -4.03
N ALA A 56 2.63 -5.57 -5.17
CA ALA A 56 2.98 -4.96 -6.45
C ALA A 56 2.85 -3.42 -6.39
N ASN A 57 1.75 -2.92 -5.82
CA ASN A 57 1.54 -1.47 -5.68
C ASN A 57 2.58 -0.83 -4.77
N HIS A 58 2.97 -1.49 -3.68
CA HIS A 58 4.02 -1.03 -2.77
C HIS A 58 5.39 -0.97 -3.48
N ASN A 59 5.80 -2.05 -4.14
CA ASN A 59 7.10 -2.12 -4.81
C ASN A 59 7.21 -1.09 -5.95
N LEU A 60 6.17 -0.96 -6.78
CA LEU A 60 6.14 0.05 -7.83
C LEU A 60 6.12 1.46 -7.25
N SER A 61 5.44 1.66 -6.13
CA SER A 61 5.41 2.92 -5.40
C SER A 61 6.79 3.38 -4.94
N LEU A 62 7.61 2.47 -4.40
CA LEU A 62 8.99 2.77 -4.01
C LEU A 62 9.84 3.16 -5.24
N LYS A 63 9.74 2.39 -6.32
CA LYS A 63 10.42 2.70 -7.60
C LYS A 63 10.04 4.07 -8.16
N ALA A 64 8.76 4.40 -8.13
CA ALA A 64 8.26 5.70 -8.59
C ALA A 64 8.77 6.84 -7.71
N ASN A 65 8.77 6.68 -6.39
CA ASN A 65 9.30 7.69 -5.46
C ASN A 65 10.79 7.96 -5.71
N SER A 66 11.62 6.92 -5.86
CA SER A 66 13.06 7.05 -6.16
C SER A 66 13.30 7.83 -7.47
N ARG A 67 12.48 7.56 -8.52
CA ARG A 67 12.54 8.31 -9.79
C ARG A 67 12.19 9.79 -9.60
N ILE A 68 11.16 10.09 -8.81
CA ILE A 68 10.74 11.48 -8.51
C ILE A 68 11.84 12.21 -7.76
N GLU A 69 12.37 11.60 -6.68
CA GLU A 69 13.46 12.18 -5.89
C GLU A 69 14.70 12.45 -6.75
N THR A 70 15.09 11.50 -7.59
CA THR A 70 16.21 11.66 -8.53
C THR A 70 15.99 12.83 -9.48
N HIS A 71 14.77 13.01 -10.02
CA HIS A 71 14.46 14.12 -10.90
C HIS A 71 14.52 15.47 -10.17
N VAL A 72 13.89 15.57 -8.99
CA VAL A 72 13.85 16.80 -8.18
C VAL A 72 15.25 17.22 -7.77
N ASN A 73 16.12 16.28 -7.39
CA ASN A 73 17.50 16.56 -7.02
C ASN A 73 18.35 17.05 -8.20
N LYS A 74 18.10 16.56 -9.43
CA LYS A 74 18.78 17.02 -10.65
C LYS A 74 18.24 18.35 -11.16
N HIS A 75 16.99 18.68 -10.86
CA HIS A 75 16.32 19.90 -11.32
C HIS A 75 15.64 20.64 -10.16
N PRO A 76 16.40 21.25 -9.24
CA PRO A 76 15.82 22.03 -8.14
C PRO A 76 15.02 23.21 -8.70
N GLY A 77 13.76 23.36 -8.26
CA GLY A 77 12.85 24.39 -8.77
C GLY A 77 12.23 24.09 -10.14
N CYS A 78 12.19 22.82 -10.55
CA CYS A 78 11.55 22.39 -11.80
C CYS A 78 10.10 22.91 -11.88
N SER A 79 9.72 23.45 -13.04
CA SER A 79 8.39 23.99 -13.27
C SER A 79 7.31 22.92 -13.06
N PRO A 80 6.14 23.27 -12.47
CA PRO A 80 5.00 22.36 -12.40
C PRO A 80 4.45 21.97 -13.78
N TYR A 81 4.85 22.68 -14.84
CA TYR A 81 4.54 22.37 -16.24
C TYR A 81 5.59 21.47 -16.92
N CYS A 82 6.63 21.04 -16.20
CA CYS A 82 7.53 20.01 -16.69
C CYS A 82 6.73 18.73 -16.97
N SER A 83 6.89 18.16 -18.18
CA SER A 83 6.17 16.95 -18.59
C SER A 83 6.41 15.80 -17.61
N SER A 84 7.63 15.61 -17.13
CA SER A 84 7.95 14.59 -16.11
C SER A 84 7.22 14.85 -14.79
N VAL A 85 7.12 16.11 -14.35
CA VAL A 85 6.41 16.46 -13.12
C VAL A 85 4.90 16.19 -13.27
N GLN A 86 4.31 16.52 -14.42
CA GLN A 86 2.91 16.21 -14.71
C GLN A 86 2.63 14.70 -14.73
N GLU A 87 3.52 13.91 -15.33
CA GLU A 87 3.43 12.45 -15.31
C GLU A 87 3.51 11.91 -13.88
N PHE A 88 4.44 12.41 -13.05
CA PHE A 88 4.55 12.00 -11.64
C PHE A 88 3.30 12.35 -10.84
N MET A 89 2.70 13.52 -11.07
CA MET A 89 1.45 13.92 -10.43
C MET A 89 0.30 12.99 -10.81
N LYS A 90 0.21 12.60 -12.08
CA LYS A 90 -0.78 11.62 -12.55
C LYS A 90 -0.55 10.26 -11.92
N GLU A 91 0.69 9.75 -11.94
CA GLU A 91 1.03 8.48 -11.28
C GLU A 91 0.70 8.52 -9.78
N LEU A 92 0.94 9.64 -9.08
CA LEU A 92 0.57 9.81 -7.67
C LEU A 92 -0.95 9.78 -7.44
N GLN A 93 -1.74 10.41 -8.33
CA GLN A 93 -3.19 10.35 -8.26
C GLN A 93 -3.72 8.93 -8.48
N ASP A 94 -3.23 8.24 -9.52
CA ASP A 94 -3.62 6.86 -9.81
C ASP A 94 -3.25 5.91 -8.67
N ARG A 95 -2.06 6.10 -8.06
CA ARG A 95 -1.62 5.36 -6.87
C ARG A 95 -2.58 5.53 -5.70
N ARG A 96 -2.99 6.76 -5.41
CA ARG A 96 -3.94 7.06 -4.34
C ARG A 96 -5.29 6.43 -4.60
N ALA A 97 -5.80 6.51 -5.84
CA ALA A 97 -7.05 5.89 -6.23
C ALA A 97 -7.02 4.36 -6.03
N LEU A 98 -5.94 3.70 -6.44
CA LEU A 98 -5.77 2.25 -6.23
C LEU A 98 -5.68 1.89 -4.75
N THR A 99 -4.93 2.66 -3.95
CA THR A 99 -4.84 2.45 -2.49
C THR A 99 -6.22 2.57 -1.83
N SER A 100 -7.00 3.60 -2.16
CA SER A 100 -8.37 3.76 -1.65
C SER A 100 -9.28 2.61 -2.07
N PHE A 101 -9.17 2.15 -3.32
CA PHE A 101 -9.91 0.99 -3.79
C PHE A 101 -9.54 -0.29 -3.03
N MET A 102 -8.25 -0.54 -2.81
CA MET A 102 -7.80 -1.69 -2.03
C MET A 102 -8.25 -1.61 -0.57
N GLN A 103 -8.23 -0.42 0.05
CA GLN A 103 -8.78 -0.22 1.39
C GLN A 103 -10.26 -0.60 1.45
N TYR A 104 -11.05 -0.17 0.46
CA TYR A 104 -12.44 -0.58 0.34
C TYR A 104 -12.60 -2.10 0.22
N CYS A 105 -11.79 -2.77 -0.62
CA CYS A 105 -11.80 -4.23 -0.74
C CYS A 105 -11.48 -4.93 0.58
N ILE A 106 -10.51 -4.42 1.35
CA ILE A 106 -10.13 -4.96 2.66
C ILE A 106 -11.28 -4.79 3.65
N MET A 107 -11.86 -3.59 3.76
CA MET A 107 -13.00 -3.31 4.65
C MET A 107 -14.19 -4.22 4.36
N ARG A 108 -14.48 -4.46 3.07
CA ARG A 108 -15.53 -5.41 2.64
C ARG A 108 -15.18 -6.86 2.98
N TYR A 109 -13.90 -7.23 2.96
CA TYR A 109 -13.44 -8.57 3.31
C TYR A 109 -13.52 -8.84 4.81
N VAL A 110 -13.18 -7.84 5.64
CA VAL A 110 -13.23 -7.97 7.10
C VAL A 110 -14.60 -7.67 7.71
N ASP A 111 -15.60 -7.37 6.86
CA ASP A 111 -16.97 -6.96 7.22
C ASP A 111 -17.03 -5.82 8.25
N ASP A 112 -16.10 -4.88 8.14
CA ASP A 112 -15.95 -3.82 9.12
C ASP A 112 -15.56 -2.50 8.46
N SER A 113 -16.46 -1.52 8.57
CA SER A 113 -16.28 -0.18 8.02
C SER A 113 -16.00 0.88 9.08
N SER A 114 -16.10 0.54 10.36
CA SER A 114 -16.06 1.49 11.48
C SER A 114 -14.77 1.45 12.30
N ASN A 115 -14.03 0.34 12.21
CA ASN A 115 -12.87 0.13 13.06
C ASN A 115 -11.56 0.53 12.38
N LEU A 116 -10.60 0.98 13.17
CA LEU A 116 -9.23 1.14 12.71
C LEU A 116 -8.68 -0.26 12.41
N TRP A 117 -7.88 -0.42 11.36
CA TRP A 117 -7.30 -1.70 11.02
C TRP A 117 -5.89 -1.58 10.44
N VAL A 118 -5.08 -2.62 10.62
CA VAL A 118 -3.76 -2.74 9.98
C VAL A 118 -3.50 -4.17 9.51
N ILE A 119 -2.82 -4.28 8.37
CA ILE A 119 -2.41 -5.57 7.81
C ILE A 119 -1.10 -6.01 8.46
N LEU A 120 -1.07 -7.22 8.98
CA LEU A 120 0.05 -7.84 9.66
C LEU A 120 0.95 -8.62 8.68
N GLU A 121 2.09 -9.11 9.18
CA GLU A 121 3.07 -9.84 8.36
C GLU A 121 2.58 -11.21 7.86
N ASP A 122 1.61 -11.80 8.54
CA ASP A 122 0.97 -13.04 8.12
C ASP A 122 -0.27 -12.81 7.24
N TRP A 123 -0.42 -11.58 6.73
CA TRP A 123 -1.55 -11.12 5.92
C TRP A 123 -2.90 -11.10 6.63
N ARG A 124 -2.95 -11.29 7.95
CA ARG A 124 -4.17 -11.03 8.72
C ARG A 124 -4.35 -9.55 8.94
N VAL A 125 -5.59 -9.14 9.11
CA VAL A 125 -5.93 -7.77 9.47
C VAL A 125 -6.23 -7.74 10.97
N ALA A 126 -5.48 -6.91 11.69
CA ALA A 126 -5.78 -6.56 13.07
C ALA A 126 -6.86 -5.47 13.07
N ILE A 127 -7.98 -5.74 13.74
CA ILE A 127 -9.14 -4.85 13.81
C ILE A 127 -9.24 -4.28 15.22
N PHE A 128 -9.19 -2.96 15.32
CA PHE A 128 -9.19 -2.22 16.58
C PHE A 128 -10.60 -1.64 16.81
N THR A 129 -11.40 -2.34 17.60
CA THR A 129 -12.75 -1.89 17.99
C THR A 129 -12.66 -0.74 19.00
N PRO A 130 -13.30 0.42 18.73
CA PRO A 130 -13.43 1.51 19.69
C PRO A 130 -14.11 1.04 20.99
N GLY A 131 -13.55 1.41 22.14
CA GLY A 131 -14.07 1.04 23.46
C GLY A 131 -13.59 -0.31 24.00
N GLU A 132 -13.16 -1.24 23.12
CA GLU A 132 -12.53 -2.51 23.52
C GLU A 132 -11.00 -2.43 23.42
N THR A 133 -10.51 -1.68 22.44
CA THR A 133 -9.08 -1.46 22.22
C THR A 133 -8.55 -0.41 23.17
N ARG A 134 -7.60 -0.79 24.01
CA ARG A 134 -6.90 0.13 24.92
C ARG A 134 -6.03 1.13 24.14
N LEU A 135 -5.96 2.37 24.61
CA LEU A 135 -5.20 3.44 23.94
C LEU A 135 -3.71 3.09 23.79
N GLU A 136 -3.15 2.35 24.75
CA GLU A 136 -1.76 1.89 24.74
C GLU A 136 -1.48 0.96 23.55
N ILE A 137 -2.45 0.11 23.19
CA ILE A 137 -2.35 -0.78 22.02
C ILE A 137 -2.31 0.04 20.72
N LEU A 138 -3.14 1.07 20.63
CA LEU A 138 -3.14 1.98 19.48
C LEU A 138 -1.81 2.72 19.39
N LYS A 139 -1.34 3.28 20.50
CA LYS A 139 -0.07 4.00 20.58
C LYS A 139 1.11 3.11 20.18
N ASP A 140 1.22 1.91 20.74
CA ASP A 140 2.26 0.94 20.38
C ASP A 140 2.20 0.58 18.88
N THR A 141 1.00 0.39 18.34
CA THR A 141 0.81 0.08 16.90
C THR A 141 1.29 1.23 16.01
N PHE A 142 1.04 2.48 16.39
CA PHE A 142 1.44 3.67 15.62
C PHE A 142 2.92 4.01 15.77
N GLU A 143 3.48 3.89 16.98
CA GLU A 143 4.91 4.15 17.24
C GLU A 143 5.83 3.15 16.52
N HIS A 144 5.33 1.94 16.24
CA HIS A 144 6.06 0.90 15.50
C HIS A 144 5.61 0.76 14.04
N MET A 145 4.81 1.68 13.49
CA MET A 145 4.59 1.67 12.04
C MET A 145 5.91 1.98 11.34
N PRO A 146 6.44 1.07 10.49
CA PRO A 146 7.69 1.34 9.81
C PRO A 146 7.51 2.55 8.90
N MET A 147 8.27 3.60 9.20
CA MET A 147 8.61 4.61 8.21
C MET A 147 9.57 3.94 7.22
N PRO A 148 9.41 4.15 5.90
CA PRO A 148 10.33 3.58 4.92
C PRO A 148 11.77 3.90 5.31
N THR A 149 12.58 2.86 5.51
CA THR A 149 14.00 3.02 5.83
C THR A 149 14.71 3.65 4.62
N GLU A 150 15.82 4.35 4.86
CA GLU A 150 16.63 4.91 3.78
C GLU A 150 17.12 3.84 2.79
N GLU A 151 17.27 2.60 3.25
CA GLU A 151 17.66 1.47 2.44
C GLU A 151 16.50 0.92 1.58
N GLU A 152 15.27 0.86 2.11
CA GLU A 152 14.07 0.54 1.33
C GLU A 152 13.75 1.61 0.27
N LYS A 153 14.07 2.88 0.55
CA LYS A 153 13.99 3.97 -0.45
C LYS A 153 15.01 3.76 -1.57
N ARG A 154 16.20 3.25 -1.26
CA ARG A 154 17.31 3.04 -2.21
C ARG A 154 17.22 1.74 -3.00
N ASN A 155 16.77 0.64 -2.40
CA ASN A 155 16.75 -0.70 -3.02
C ASN A 155 15.55 -0.91 -3.96
N GLY A 156 14.67 0.08 -4.10
CA GLY A 156 13.77 0.22 -5.24
C GLY A 156 14.45 0.77 -6.51
N SER A 157 15.79 0.75 -6.61
CA SER A 157 16.55 1.20 -7.79
C SER A 157 16.60 0.15 -8.90
#